data_AF-A0A1I5LRT6-F1
#
_entry.id   AF-A0A1I5LRT6-F1
#
_cell.length_a   1.000
_cell.length_b   1.000
_cell.length_c   1.000
_cell.angle_alpha   90.00
_cell.angle_beta   90.00
_cell.angle_gamma   90.00
#
_symmetry.space_group_name_H-M   'P 1'
#
loop_
_entity.id
_entity.type
_entity.pdbx_description
1 polymer ?
#
loop_
_entity_poly.entity_id
_entity_poly.type
_entity_poly.pdbx_seq_one_letter_code
_entity_poly.pdbx_strand_id
1 'polypeptide(L)'
;MISKSIPPLLAALLLALLPDMSATARPRLNTIHSHPHSNPIEGRQIAAPPWSAACMTDHGPSECGEPMWIYGPRSEITQYRSAF
;
A
#
# COMPACT_ATOMS: atom_id res chain seq x y z
N MET A 1 8.77 -59.93 7.40
CA MET A 1 7.93 -58.89 6.77
C MET A 1 7.51 -57.92 7.85
N ILE A 2 8.13 -56.75 7.93
CA ILE A 2 7.76 -55.70 8.88
C ILE A 2 6.75 -54.80 8.17
N SER A 3 5.47 -54.96 8.49
CA SER A 3 4.42 -54.05 8.02
C SER A 3 4.67 -52.69 8.67
N LYS A 4 5.12 -51.72 7.88
CA LYS A 4 5.37 -50.34 8.34
C LYS A 4 4.09 -49.53 8.10
N SER A 5 3.06 -49.78 8.90
CA SER A 5 1.80 -49.06 8.83
C SER A 5 1.91 -47.73 9.60
N ILE A 6 2.45 -46.71 8.95
CA ILE A 6 2.26 -45.31 9.35
C ILE A 6 2.04 -44.47 8.08
N PRO A 7 0.79 -44.34 7.61
CA PRO A 7 0.45 -43.14 6.85
C PRO A 7 -0.72 -42.25 7.33
N PRO A 8 -1.63 -42.62 8.27
CA PRO A 8 -2.79 -41.75 8.54
C PRO A 8 -2.52 -40.66 9.59
N LEU A 9 -1.66 -40.93 10.58
CA LEU A 9 -1.39 -39.99 11.68
C LEU A 9 -0.65 -38.73 11.21
N LEU A 10 0.34 -38.90 10.33
CA LEU A 10 1.07 -37.78 9.72
C LEU A 10 0.17 -36.94 8.83
N ALA A 11 -0.72 -37.58 8.05
CA ALA A 11 -1.68 -36.88 7.22
C ALA A 11 -2.66 -36.06 8.06
N ALA A 12 -3.21 -36.63 9.14
CA ALA A 12 -4.11 -35.92 10.04
C ALA A 12 -3.45 -34.72 10.74
N LEU A 13 -2.18 -34.86 11.14
CA LEU A 13 -1.43 -33.77 11.76
C LEU A 13 -1.19 -32.61 10.80
N LEU A 14 -0.90 -32.90 9.52
CA LEU A 14 -0.72 -31.88 8.48
C LEU A 14 -2.03 -31.12 8.24
N LEU A 15 -3.17 -31.81 8.15
CA LEU A 15 -4.49 -31.19 7.97
C LEU A 15 -4.89 -30.29 9.16
N ALA A 16 -4.52 -30.65 10.39
CA ALA A 16 -4.80 -29.85 11.59
C ALA A 16 -3.93 -28.58 11.71
N LEU A 17 -2.79 -28.54 11.02
CA LEU A 17 -1.85 -27.42 11.03
C LEU A 17 -2.07 -26.43 9.89
N LEU A 18 -3.00 -26.67 8.96
CA LEU A 18 -3.39 -25.63 8.00
C LEU A 18 -4.19 -24.56 8.75
N PRO A 19 -3.66 -23.33 8.91
CA PRO A 19 -4.48 -22.25 9.41
C PRO A 19 -5.57 -22.00 8.38
N ASP A 20 -6.83 -22.02 8.84
CA ASP A 20 -8.00 -21.70 8.03
C ASP A 20 -7.92 -20.22 7.67
N MET A 21 -7.15 -19.92 6.62
CA MET A 21 -6.90 -18.56 6.17
C MET A 21 -8.09 -18.10 5.35
N SER A 22 -9.24 -18.00 6.03
CA SER A 22 -10.34 -17.16 5.60
C SER A 22 -9.90 -15.71 5.80
N ALA A 23 -8.92 -15.28 5.00
CA ALA A 23 -8.64 -13.87 4.76
C ALA A 23 -9.84 -13.30 4.00
N THR A 24 -10.91 -13.03 4.75
CA THR A 24 -11.93 -12.08 4.32
C THR A 24 -11.28 -10.70 4.36
N ALA A 25 -10.37 -10.46 3.40
CA ALA A 25 -10.06 -9.12 2.98
C ALA A 25 -11.39 -8.56 2.47
N ARG A 26 -12.14 -7.91 3.35
CA ARG A 26 -13.31 -7.13 2.95
C ARG A 26 -12.80 -6.22 1.85
N PRO A 27 -13.27 -6.35 0.60
CA PRO A 27 -12.98 -5.32 -0.38
C PRO A 27 -13.55 -4.05 0.23
N ARG A 28 -12.68 -3.14 0.66
CA ARG A 28 -13.08 -1.76 0.90
C ARG A 28 -13.49 -1.29 -0.48
N LEU A 29 -14.78 -1.42 -0.79
CA LEU A 29 -15.38 -0.88 -1.99
C LEU A 29 -15.42 0.63 -1.75
N ASN A 30 -14.24 1.25 -1.81
CA ASN A 30 -14.11 2.68 -1.96
C ASN A 30 -14.78 2.94 -3.29
N THR A 31 -16.02 3.43 -3.24
CA THR A 31 -16.71 3.96 -4.39
C THR A 31 -15.92 5.21 -4.77
N ILE A 32 -14.81 5.04 -5.48
CA ILE A 32 -14.17 6.12 -6.21
C ILE A 32 -15.21 6.44 -7.26
N HIS A 33 -16.03 7.45 -6.98
CA HIS A 33 -16.85 8.08 -7.99
C HIS A 33 -15.87 8.48 -9.09
N SER A 34 -15.86 7.71 -10.18
CA SER A 34 -15.22 8.07 -11.42
C SER A 34 -16.02 9.23 -12.00
N HIS A 35 -15.82 10.41 -11.44
CA HIS A 35 -16.12 11.63 -12.15
C HIS A 35 -15.29 11.57 -13.44
N PRO A 36 -15.91 11.75 -14.63
CA PRO A 36 -15.16 11.94 -15.86
C PRO A 36 -14.35 13.20 -15.65
N HIS A 37 -13.08 13.03 -15.26
CA HIS A 37 -12.22 14.13 -14.92
C HIS A 37 -11.66 14.67 -16.23
N SER A 38 -12.40 15.55 -16.89
CA SER A 38 -11.94 16.24 -18.10
C SER A 38 -10.87 17.29 -17.79
N ASN A 39 -10.41 17.40 -16.53
CA ASN A 39 -9.39 18.36 -16.19
C ASN A 39 -8.02 17.82 -16.61
N PRO A 40 -7.17 18.68 -17.21
CA PRO A 40 -5.83 18.30 -17.61
C PRO A 40 -5.01 17.86 -16.38
N ILE A 41 -4.23 16.80 -16.57
CA ILE A 41 -3.19 16.40 -15.63
C ILE A 41 -2.02 17.37 -15.81
N GLU A 42 -1.65 18.06 -14.74
CA GLU A 42 -0.53 18.99 -14.70
C GLU A 42 0.57 18.43 -13.79
N GLY A 43 1.82 18.78 -14.10
CA GLY A 43 2.98 18.53 -13.25
C GLY A 43 3.40 19.79 -12.50
N ARG A 44 3.75 19.66 -11.23
CA ARG A 44 4.27 20.77 -10.42
C ARG A 44 5.44 20.30 -9.55
N GLN A 45 6.49 21.11 -9.50
CA GLN A 45 7.56 20.95 -8.52
C GLN A 45 7.16 21.61 -7.19
N ILE A 46 7.32 20.89 -6.09
CA ILE A 46 7.08 21.33 -4.71
C ILE A 46 8.28 20.99 -3.82
N ALA A 47 8.33 21.53 -2.62
CA ALA A 47 9.20 20.99 -1.58
C ALA A 47 8.73 19.57 -1.20
N ALA A 48 9.68 18.66 -1.03
CA ALA A 48 9.41 17.28 -0.68
C ALA A 48 8.72 17.22 0.70
N PRO A 49 7.55 16.58 0.78
CA PRO A 49 6.91 16.31 2.05
C PRO A 49 7.83 15.50 2.98
N PRO A 50 7.78 15.69 4.31
CA PRO A 50 8.54 14.86 5.23
C PRO A 50 8.24 13.36 5.11
N TRP A 51 6.98 13.01 4.79
CA TRP A 51 6.57 11.61 4.58
C TRP A 51 7.01 11.04 3.23
N SER A 52 7.53 11.86 2.32
CA SER A 52 7.98 11.39 1.01
C SER A 52 9.29 10.60 1.12
N ALA A 53 9.56 9.76 0.12
CA ALA A 53 10.81 9.01 0.07
C ALA A 53 12.06 9.91 0.00
N ALA A 54 11.93 11.15 -0.49
CA ALA A 54 13.03 12.09 -0.55
C ALA A 54 13.48 12.58 0.84
N CYS A 55 12.60 12.55 1.84
CA CYS A 55 12.90 13.01 3.20
C CYS A 55 12.76 11.92 4.28
N MET A 56 12.76 10.64 3.90
CA MET A 56 12.71 9.56 4.87
C MET A 56 14.12 9.26 5.39
N THR A 57 14.31 9.26 6.71
CA THR A 57 15.55 8.85 7.36
C THR A 57 15.34 7.58 8.19
N ASP A 58 16.41 6.97 8.69
CA ASP A 58 16.32 5.84 9.62
C ASP A 58 15.62 6.22 10.95
N HIS A 59 15.50 7.52 11.23
CA HIS A 59 14.78 8.07 12.37
C HIS A 59 13.34 8.48 12.04
N GLY A 60 12.89 8.26 10.80
CA GLY A 60 11.56 8.60 10.30
C GLY A 60 11.53 9.83 9.37
N PRO A 61 10.31 10.34 9.08
CA PRO A 61 10.08 11.54 8.28
C PRO A 61 10.81 12.78 8.84
N SER A 62 11.52 13.52 7.99
CA SER A 62 12.14 14.80 8.36
C SER A 62 11.92 15.86 7.28
N GLU A 63 12.11 17.14 7.59
CA GLU A 63 12.17 18.16 6.53
C GLU A 63 13.55 18.10 5.85
N CYS A 64 13.58 18.00 4.53
CA CYS A 64 14.83 17.88 3.78
C CYS A 64 15.07 18.97 2.72
N GLY A 65 14.06 19.78 2.38
CA GLY A 65 14.18 20.85 1.38
C GLY A 65 14.41 20.37 -0.06
N GLU A 66 14.42 19.05 -0.29
CA GLU A 66 14.59 18.45 -1.61
C GLU A 66 13.36 18.75 -2.49
N PRO A 67 13.54 18.95 -3.81
CA PRO A 67 12.41 19.15 -4.71
C PRO A 67 11.72 17.82 -5.05
N MET A 68 10.40 17.83 -5.14
CA MET A 68 9.61 16.68 -5.61
C MET A 68 8.60 17.09 -6.68
N TRP A 69 8.40 16.24 -7.69
CA TRP A 69 7.35 16.42 -8.69
C TRP A 69 6.07 15.71 -8.28
N ILE A 70 4.96 16.43 -8.29
CA ILE A 70 3.61 15.87 -8.17
C ILE A 70 2.88 16.02 -9.50
N TYR A 71 2.01 15.05 -9.79
CA TYR A 71 1.19 15.03 -10.99
C TYR A 71 -0.26 14.78 -10.60
N GLY A 72 -1.16 15.50 -11.26
CA GLY A 72 -2.58 15.32 -11.05
C GLY A 72 -3.38 16.48 -11.60
N PRO A 73 -4.70 16.45 -11.42
CA PRO A 73 -5.53 17.58 -11.74
C PRO A 73 -5.12 18.84 -10.97
N ARG A 74 -5.26 20.00 -11.62
CA ARG A 74 -4.88 21.28 -11.01
C ARG A 74 -5.51 21.51 -9.62
N SER A 75 -6.76 21.10 -9.43
CA SER A 75 -7.47 21.20 -8.14
C SER A 75 -6.85 20.34 -7.05
N GLU A 76 -6.32 19.17 -7.39
CA GLU A 76 -5.70 18.23 -6.46
C GLU A 76 -4.27 18.65 -6.13
N ILE A 77 -3.46 18.99 -7.15
CA ILE A 77 -2.08 19.45 -6.93
C ILE A 77 -2.01 20.77 -6.14
N THR A 78 -3.07 21.59 -6.17
CA THR A 78 -3.14 22.84 -5.40
C THR A 78 -3.23 22.58 -3.89
N GLN A 79 -3.75 21.43 -3.45
CA GLN A 79 -3.81 21.07 -2.02
C GLN A 79 -2.41 20.94 -1.41
N TYR A 80 -1.42 20.56 -2.22
CA TYR A 80 -0.03 20.42 -1.79
C TYR A 80 0.74 21.74 -1.77
N ARG A 81 0.14 22.86 -2.20
CA ARG A 81 0.77 24.19 -2.20
C ARG A 81 1.11 24.68 -0.79
N SER A 82 0.34 24.26 0.20
CA SER A 82 0.40 24.72 1.59
C SER A 82 0.66 23.58 2.57
N ALA A 83 1.01 22.40 2.07
CA ALA A 83 1.13 21.23 2.91
C ALA A 83 2.42 21.22 3.74
N PHE A 84 3.43 22.01 3.38
CA PHE A 84 4.74 22.07 4.05
C PHE A 84 5.31 23.49 3.90
#